data_AF-A0A0H2MD78-F1
#
_entry.id   AF-A0A0H2MD78-F1
#
_cell.length_a   1.000
_cell.length_b   1.000
_cell.length_c   1.000
_cell.angle_alpha   90.00
_cell.angle_beta   90.00
_cell.angle_gamma   90.00
#
_symmetry.space_group_name_H-M   'P 1'
#
loop_
_entity.id
_entity.type
_entity.pdbx_description
1 polymer ?
#
loop_
_entity_poly.entity_id
_entity_poly.type
_entity_poly.pdbx_seq_one_letter_code
_entity_poly.pdbx_strand_id
1 'polypeptide(L)' 'MTVCKCGGRKIEKVEWHYIAPDMPMQNGFVESFNGRLLTNYRHARELIGEWEIDYNIKRPYTSLMGLTPNEYAIRPKID' A
#
# COMPACT_ATOMS: atom_id res chain seq x y z
N MET A 1 -11.61 -5.90 19.34
CA MET A 1 -10.20 -5.51 19.06
C MET A 1 -10.24 -4.26 18.20
N THR A 2 -9.63 -3.17 18.66
CA THR A 2 -9.75 -1.81 18.11
C THR A 2 -9.18 -1.74 16.69
N VAL A 3 -10.02 -1.48 15.69
CA VAL A 3 -9.55 -1.19 14.33
C VAL A 3 -8.96 0.22 14.33
N CYS A 4 -7.65 0.33 14.14
CA CYS A 4 -6.96 1.61 14.02
C CYS A 4 -7.50 2.34 12.79
N LYS A 5 -8.13 3.50 12.99
CA LYS A 5 -8.51 4.41 11.90
C LYS A 5 -7.24 4.96 11.27
N CYS A 6 -6.76 4.34 10.20
CA CYS A 6 -5.81 4.98 9.31
C CYS A 6 -6.58 6.03 8.49
N GLY A 7 -6.34 7.32 8.74
CA GLY A 7 -6.93 8.44 8.01
C GLY A 7 -6.41 8.56 6.59
N GLY A 8 -6.68 7.56 5.74
CA GLY A 8 -6.33 7.57 4.32
C GLY A 8 -7.27 8.46 3.49
N ARG A 9 -6.73 9.12 2.47
CA ARG A 9 -7.48 9.94 1.51
C ARG A 9 -8.49 9.05 0.76
N LYS A 10 -9.77 9.42 0.75
CA LYS A 10 -10.81 8.68 0.02
C LYS A 10 -10.51 8.77 -1.47
N ILE A 11 -10.30 7.63 -2.13
CA ILE A 11 -10.16 7.56 -3.59
C ILE A 11 -11.57 7.71 -4.17
N GLU A 12 -11.84 8.78 -4.92
CA GLU A 12 -13.20 9.22 -5.29
C GLU A 12 -14.02 8.18 -6.08
N LYS A 13 -13.37 7.18 -6.69
CA LYS A 13 -13.99 6.14 -7.50
C LYS A 13 -14.07 4.77 -6.81
N VAL A 14 -13.75 4.68 -5.52
CA VAL A 14 -13.78 3.42 -4.76
C VAL A 14 -14.66 3.59 -3.52
N GLU A 15 -15.70 2.77 -3.44
CA GLU A 15 -16.57 2.72 -2.26
C GLU A 15 -15.88 1.96 -1.12
N TRP A 16 -16.03 2.47 0.10
CA TRP A 16 -15.48 1.86 1.31
C TRP A 16 -16.58 1.05 1.99
N HIS A 17 -16.39 -0.27 2.08
CA HIS A 17 -17.26 -1.14 2.84
C HIS A 17 -16.59 -1.54 4.15
N TYR A 18 -17.25 -1.25 5.27
CA TYR A 18 -16.81 -1.66 6.59
C TYR A 18 -17.46 -2.99 6.97
N ILE A 19 -16.74 -3.80 7.76
CA ILE A 19 -17.36 -4.95 8.42
C ILE A 19 -18.49 -4.46 9.33
N ALA A 20 -19.56 -5.23 9.40
CA ALA A 20 -20.63 -4.94 10.34
C ALA A 20 -20.10 -5.06 11.78
N PRO A 21 -20.54 -4.17 12.69
CA PRO A 21 -20.30 -4.36 14.11
C PRO A 21 -20.84 -5.74 14.52
N ASP A 22 -20.09 -6.42 15.38
CA ASP A 22 -20.41 -7.76 15.91
C ASP A 22 -20.34 -8.93 14.91
N MET A 23 -19.84 -8.72 13.68
CA MET A 23 -19.58 -9.79 12.72
C MET A 23 -18.09 -9.91 12.33
N PRO A 24 -17.21 -10.34 13.27
CA PRO A 24 -15.77 -10.44 13.02
C PRO A 24 -15.41 -11.42 11.89
N MET A 25 -16.26 -12.42 11.64
CA MET A 25 -16.01 -13.41 10.61
C MET A 25 -16.16 -12.90 9.17
N GLN A 26 -16.74 -11.70 8.95
CA GLN A 26 -16.83 -11.11 7.61
C GLN A 26 -15.45 -10.89 6.97
N ASN A 27 -14.40 -10.72 7.78
CA ASN A 27 -13.02 -10.55 7.32
C ASN A 27 -12.17 -11.83 7.46
N GLY A 28 -12.75 -12.95 7.91
CA GLY A 28 -11.99 -14.13 8.34
C GLY A 28 -11.13 -14.75 7.24
N PHE A 29 -11.58 -14.71 5.98
CA PHE A 29 -10.78 -15.19 4.84
C PHE A 29 -9.50 -14.37 4.65
N VAL A 30 -9.62 -13.04 4.62
CA VAL A 30 -8.49 -12.11 4.44
C VAL A 30 -7.53 -12.20 5.62
N GLU A 31 -8.04 -12.34 6.84
CA GLU A 31 -7.21 -12.54 8.03
C GLU A 31 -6.43 -13.85 7.97
N SER A 32 -7.07 -14.94 7.58
CA SER A 32 -6.42 -16.25 7.43
C SER A 32 -5.35 -16.24 6.33
N PHE A 33 -5.60 -15.52 5.23
CA PHE A 33 -4.67 -15.34 4.12
C PHE A 33 -3.45 -14.53 4.57
N ASN A 34 -3.66 -13.40 5.24
CA ASN A 34 -2.60 -12.57 5.78
C ASN A 34 -1.76 -13.32 6.82
N GLY A 35 -2.39 -14.09 7.71
CA GLY A 35 -1.67 -14.90 8.71
C GLY A 35 -0.78 -15.99 8.10
N ARG A 36 -1.16 -16.55 6.94
CA ARG A 36 -0.35 -17.54 6.22
C ARG A 36 0.81 -16.93 5.45
N LEU A 37 0.64 -15.72 4.91
CA LEU A 37 1.67 -15.05 4.11
C LEU A 37 2.63 -14.18 4.93
N LEU A 38 2.19 -13.67 6.07
CA LEU A 38 2.94 -12.71 6.89
C LEU A 38 3.42 -13.34 8.20
N THR A 39 3.97 -14.55 8.13
CA THR A 39 4.47 -15.30 9.29
C THR A 39 5.64 -14.59 10.00
N ASN A 40 6.44 -13.81 9.26
CA ASN A 40 7.49 -12.97 9.84
C ASN A 40 7.30 -11.51 9.41
N TYR A 41 6.43 -10.81 10.15
CA TYR A 41 6.12 -9.41 9.92
C TYR A 41 7.37 -8.50 9.89
N ARG A 42 8.38 -8.78 10.71
CA ARG A 42 9.63 -8.00 10.72
C ARG A 42 10.36 -8.13 9.38
N HIS A 43 10.56 -9.36 8.92
CA HIS A 43 11.22 -9.61 7.65
C HIS A 43 10.43 -9.07 6.46
N ALA A 44 9.10 -9.21 6.49
CA ALA A 44 8.22 -8.62 5.47
C ALA A 44 8.37 -7.10 5.40
N ARG A 45 8.45 -6.41 6.56
CA ARG A 45 8.68 -4.96 6.60
C ARG A 45 10.03 -4.55 6.04
N GLU A 46 11.08 -5.31 6.35
CA GLU A 46 12.43 -5.06 5.81
C GLU A 46 12.43 -5.18 4.28
N LEU A 47 11.91 -6.30 3.75
CA LEU A 47 11.82 -6.52 2.30
C LEU A 47 10.98 -5.46 1.58
N ILE A 48 9.82 -5.09 2.15
CA ILE A 48 8.96 -4.04 1.57
C ILE A 48 9.69 -2.70 1.59
N GLY A 49 10.39 -2.35 2.67
CA GLY A 49 11.15 -1.10 2.77
C GLY A 49 12.29 -1.03 1.76
N GLU A 50 13.04 -2.11 1.58
CA GLU A 50 14.08 -2.20 0.56
C GLU A 50 13.50 -2.05 -0.86
N TRP A 51 12.39 -2.73 -1.12
CA TRP A 51 11.68 -2.64 -2.40
C TRP A 51 11.14 -1.24 -2.68
N GLU A 52 10.57 -0.57 -1.66
CA GLU A 52 10.06 0.80 -1.79
C GLU A 52 11.17 1.79 -2.18
N ILE A 53 12.35 1.66 -1.57
CA ILE A 53 13.52 2.47 -1.91
C ILE A 53 13.97 2.19 -3.35
N ASP A 54 14.10 0.93 -3.73
CA ASP A 54 14.52 0.55 -5.08
C ASP A 54 13.57 1.09 -6.15
N TYR A 55 12.27 0.87 -5.95
CA TYR A 55 11.22 1.29 -6.88
C TYR A 55 11.14 2.81 -7.01
N ASN A 56 11.07 3.54 -5.89
CA ASN A 56 10.79 4.97 -5.92
C ASN A 56 12.02 5.82 -6.27
N ILE A 57 13.24 5.36 -5.94
CA ILE A 57 14.47 6.18 -6.01
C ILE A 57 15.45 5.67 -7.06
N LYS A 58 15.59 4.35 -7.24
CA LYS A 58 16.67 3.79 -8.05
C LYS A 58 16.25 3.44 -9.46
N ARG A 59 14.97 3.14 -9.68
CA ARG A 59 14.50 2.56 -10.94
C ARG A 59 13.86 3.60 -11.88
N PRO A 60 14.54 4.02 -12.95
CA PRO A 60 13.93 4.86 -13.98
C PRO A 60 12.98 4.07 -14.89
N TYR A 61 11.88 4.70 -15.29
CA TYR A 61 10.86 4.08 -16.14
C TYR A 61 10.72 4.81 -17.47
N THR A 62 10.69 4.06 -18.58
CA THR A 62 10.48 4.61 -19.92
C THR A 62 9.14 5.33 -20.08
N SER A 63 8.08 4.85 -19.41
CA SER A 63 6.79 5.52 -19.33
C SER A 63 6.83 6.88 -18.62
N LEU A 64 7.85 7.10 -17.78
CA LEU A 64 8.12 8.35 -17.09
C LEU A 64 9.26 9.15 -17.75
N MET A 65 9.51 8.92 -19.05
CA MET A 65 10.61 9.54 -19.80
C MET A 65 12.00 9.25 -19.21
N GLY A 66 12.18 8.07 -18.62
CA GLY A 66 13.44 7.67 -17.98
C GLY A 66 13.63 8.25 -16.58
N LEU A 67 12.59 8.82 -15.97
CA LEU A 67 12.62 9.28 -14.58
C LEU A 67 12.21 8.18 -13.62
N THR A 68 12.72 8.25 -12.40
CA THR A 68 12.19 7.49 -11.26
C THR A 68 10.83 8.04 -10.84
N PRO A 69 10.00 7.26 -10.13
CA PRO A 69 8.73 7.74 -9.61
C PRO A 69 8.85 9.01 -8.76
N ASN A 70 9.88 9.11 -7.90
CA ASN A 70 10.10 10.32 -7.10
C ASN A 70 10.42 11.54 -7.97
N GLU A 71 11.33 11.40 -8.93
CA GLU A 71 11.68 12.49 -9.85
C GLU A 71 10.48 12.95 -10.68
N TYR A 72 9.66 12.00 -11.13
CA TYR A 72 8.43 12.33 -11.84
C TYR A 72 7.43 13.07 -10.96
N ALA A 73 7.30 12.69 -9.67
CA ALA A 73 6.37 13.34 -8.74
C ALA A 73 6.75 14.79 -8.40
N ILE A 74 8.05 15.11 -8.33
CA ILE A 74 8.55 16.47 -8.08
C ILE A 74 8.65 17.31 -9.35
N ARG A 75 8.55 16.69 -10.54
CA ARG A 75 8.66 17.40 -11.80
C ARG A 75 7.48 18.38 -11.93
N PRO A 76 7.75 19.68 -12.15
CA PRO A 76 6.68 20.64 -12.41
C PRO A 76 5.93 20.21 -13.68
N LYS A 77 4.60 20.18 -13.59
CA LYS A 77 3.77 20.07 -14.79
C LYS A 77 3.99 21.37 -15.56
N ILE A 78 4.39 21.22 -16.81
CA ILE A 78 4.43 22.35 -17.74
C ILE A 78 3.02 22.37 -18.32
N ASP A 79 2.26 23.38 -17.91
CA ASP A 79 0.91 23.69 -18.38
C ASP A 79 0.96 24.27 -19.80
#